data_AF-A0A4Y2NK60-F1
#
_entry.id   AF-A0A4Y2NK60-F1
#
_cell.length_a   1.000
_cell.length_b   1.000
_cell.length_c   1.000
_cell.angle_alpha   90.00
_cell.angle_beta   90.00
_cell.angle_gamma   90.00
#
_symmetry.space_group_name_H-M   'P 1'
#
loop_
_entity.id
_entity.type
_entity.pdbx_description
1 polymer ?
#
loop_
_entity_poly.entity_id
_entity_poly.type
_entity_poly.pdbx_seq_one_letter_code
_entity_poly.pdbx_strand_id
1 'polypeptide(L)'
;MKEVYGEQCFVRCSIIRWCQRYEAGRVNIKDLPRPGQETNSATISAVDELIRQNRRITTRGIAAELSMSKGTVHHIIHKKLVTANCVHSVCPGICQRIR
;
A
#
# COMPACT_ATOMS: atom_id res chain seq x y z
N MET A 1 35.78 2.23 1.52
CA MET A 1 34.43 1.69 1.80
C MET A 1 34.48 0.44 2.68
N LYS A 2 35.13 -0.66 2.25
CA LYS A 2 35.29 -1.86 3.10
C LYS A 2 36.10 -1.62 4.38
N GLU A 3 37.04 -0.69 4.36
CA GLU A 3 37.83 -0.29 5.53
C GLU A 3 37.00 0.39 6.63
N VAL A 4 35.92 1.09 6.26
CA VAL A 4 35.05 1.83 7.20
C VAL A 4 33.81 1.02 7.57
N TYR A 5 33.21 0.30 6.61
CA TYR A 5 31.94 -0.42 6.77
C TYR A 5 32.09 -1.94 6.84
N GLY A 6 33.31 -2.47 6.72
CA GLY A 6 33.57 -3.91 6.78
C GLY A 6 32.75 -4.70 5.75
N GLU A 7 32.21 -5.83 6.20
CA GLU A 7 31.36 -6.72 5.41
C GLU A 7 29.94 -6.17 5.16
N GLN A 8 29.52 -5.17 5.93
CA GLN A 8 28.23 -4.50 5.74
C GLN A 8 28.27 -3.46 4.60
N CYS A 9 29.39 -3.35 3.90
CA CYS A 9 29.54 -2.47 2.75
C CYS A 9 28.61 -2.89 1.61
N PHE A 10 27.92 -1.90 1.02
CA PHE A 10 27.20 -2.11 -0.23
C PHE A 10 28.14 -2.60 -1.34
N VAL A 11 27.64 -3.48 -2.19
CA VAL A 11 28.35 -3.94 -3.40
C VAL A 11 28.68 -2.73 -4.27
N ARG A 12 29.87 -2.70 -4.89
CA ARG A 12 30.35 -1.59 -5.72
C ARG A 12 29.32 -1.12 -6.76
N CYS A 13 28.62 -2.05 -7.41
CA CYS A 13 27.57 -1.73 -8.39
C CYS A 13 26.40 -0.95 -7.78
N SER A 14 26.01 -1.25 -6.53
CA SER A 14 24.94 -0.53 -5.82
C SER A 14 25.36 0.90 -5.49
N ILE A 15 26.62 1.11 -5.11
CA ILE A 15 27.18 2.43 -4.82
C ILE A 15 27.19 3.29 -6.09
N ILE A 16 27.70 2.76 -7.21
CA ILE A 16 27.72 3.47 -8.50
C ILE A 16 26.30 3.87 -8.92
N ARG A 17 25.33 2.96 -8.80
CA ARG A 17 23.93 3.24 -9.14
C ARG A 17 23.33 4.34 -8.27
N TRP A 18 23.73 4.42 -6.99
CA TRP A 18 23.31 5.48 -6.08
C TRP A 18 23.94 6.82 -6.45
N CYS A 19 25.24 6.87 -6.74
CA CYS A 19 25.93 8.08 -7.20
C CYS A 19 25.29 8.65 -8.47
N GLN A 20 25.02 7.80 -9.47
CA GLN A 20 24.35 8.23 -10.71
C GLN A 20 22.97 8.84 -10.46
N ARG A 21 22.19 8.24 -9.53
CA ARG A 21 20.87 8.78 -9.17
C ARG A 21 20.98 10.12 -8.46
N TYR A 22 21.97 10.27 -7.60
CA TYR A 22 22.24 11.53 -6.89
C TYR A 22 22.66 12.63 -7.87
N GLU A 23 23.57 12.33 -8.80
CA GLU A 23 23.97 13.24 -9.90
C GLU A 23 22.78 13.61 -10.80
N ALA A 24 21.86 12.69 -11.02
CA ALA A 24 20.59 12.93 -11.72
C ALA A 24 19.56 13.74 -10.90
N GLY A 25 19.95 14.31 -9.75
CA GLY A 25 19.10 15.18 -8.94
C GLY A 25 18.21 14.46 -7.93
N ARG A 26 18.38 13.14 -7.71
CA ARG A 26 17.63 12.42 -6.67
C ARG A 26 18.17 12.79 -5.28
N VAL A 27 17.47 13.72 -4.62
CA VAL A 27 17.76 14.14 -3.23
C VAL A 27 17.02 13.31 -2.17
N ASN A 28 15.96 12.60 -2.54
CA ASN A 28 15.19 11.79 -1.60
C ASN A 28 15.91 10.47 -1.28
N ILE A 29 16.32 10.33 -0.02
CA ILE A 29 16.97 9.15 0.53
C ILE A 29 15.99 7.98 0.70
N LYS A 30 14.69 8.26 0.88
CA LYS A 30 13.68 7.21 1.03
C LYS A 30 13.49 6.45 -0.28
N ASP A 31 13.16 5.17 -0.14
CA ASP A 31 12.75 4.35 -1.27
C ASP A 31 11.47 4.91 -1.89
N LEU A 32 11.47 4.97 -3.21
CA LEU A 32 10.24 5.23 -3.94
C LEU A 32 9.31 4.04 -3.76
N PRO A 33 7.99 4.27 -3.85
CA PRO A 33 7.02 3.19 -3.87
C PRO A 33 7.42 2.15 -4.93
N ARG A 34 7.34 0.87 -4.55
CA ARG A 34 7.66 -0.22 -5.48
C ARG A 34 6.57 -0.27 -6.57
N PRO A 35 6.94 -0.27 -7.87
CA PRO A 35 5.97 -0.48 -8.94
C PRO A 35 5.22 -1.79 -8.70
N GLY A 36 3.88 -1.73 -8.69
CA GLY A 36 3.00 -2.88 -8.40
C GLY A 36 2.41 -2.94 -7.00
N GLN A 37 2.77 -2.02 -6.09
CA GLN A 37 2.07 -1.86 -4.79
C GLN A 37 1.12 -0.65 -4.76
N GLU A 38 1.08 0.10 -5.85
CA GLU A 38 0.12 1.17 -6.08
C GLU A 38 -1.23 0.50 -6.40
N THR A 39 -2.04 0.21 -5.38
CA THR A 39 -3.47 0.08 -5.63
C THR A 39 -3.95 1.42 -6.17
N ASN A 40 -4.30 1.49 -7.46
CA ASN A 40 -4.77 2.71 -8.10
C ASN A 40 -5.78 3.41 -7.21
N SER A 41 -5.60 4.72 -6.97
CA SER A 41 -6.48 5.52 -6.11
C SER A 41 -7.95 5.39 -6.50
N ALA A 42 -8.23 5.27 -7.80
CA ALA A 42 -9.57 5.00 -8.34
C ALA A 42 -10.20 3.72 -7.76
N THR A 43 -9.42 2.65 -7.62
CA THR A 43 -9.90 1.38 -7.05
C THR A 43 -10.19 1.51 -5.56
N ILE A 44 -9.38 2.29 -4.83
CA ILE A 44 -9.63 2.55 -3.40
C ILE A 44 -10.94 3.34 -3.23
N SER A 45 -11.16 4.37 -4.06
CA SER A 45 -12.39 5.16 -4.02
C SER A 45 -13.64 4.34 -4.36
N ALA A 46 -13.56 3.47 -5.37
CA ALA A 46 -14.68 2.59 -5.73
C ALA A 46 -15.05 1.62 -4.60
N VAL A 47 -14.06 1.07 -3.88
CA VAL A 47 -14.30 0.23 -2.71
C VAL A 47 -14.94 1.05 -1.57
N ASP A 48 -14.47 2.27 -1.31
CA ASP A 48 -15.03 3.14 -0.26
C ASP A 48 -16.49 3.52 -0.58
N GLU A 49 -16.80 3.83 -1.84
CA GLU A 49 -18.15 4.15 -2.28
C GLU A 49 -19.11 2.97 -2.10
N LEU A 50 -18.72 1.76 -2.49
CA LEU A 50 -19.53 0.55 -2.30
C LEU A 50 -19.82 0.27 -0.81
N ILE A 51 -18.86 0.54 0.07
CA ILE A 51 -19.05 0.41 1.53
C ILE A 51 -20.01 1.48 2.06
N ARG A 52 -19.92 2.73 1.56
CA ARG A 52 -20.83 3.82 1.94
C ARG A 52 -22.25 3.57 1.49
N GLN A 53 -22.44 3.09 0.25
CA GLN A 53 -23.74 2.79 -0.32
C GLN A 53 -24.40 1.59 0.39
N ASN A 54 -23.62 0.54 0.68
CA ASN A 54 -24.13 -0.69 1.28
C ASN A 54 -23.32 -1.08 2.52
N ARG A 55 -23.70 -0.57 3.70
CA ARG A 55 -23.02 -0.89 4.98
C ARG A 55 -23.02 -2.38 5.37
N ARG A 56 -23.82 -3.23 4.70
CA ARG A 56 -23.89 -4.69 4.91
C ARG A 56 -23.14 -5.51 3.85
N ILE A 57 -22.43 -4.86 2.92
CA ILE A 57 -21.73 -5.55 1.84
C ILE A 57 -20.60 -6.44 2.38
N THR A 58 -20.39 -7.61 1.76
CA THR A 58 -19.32 -8.54 2.13
C THR A 58 -18.11 -8.37 1.23
N THR A 59 -16.92 -8.80 1.69
CA THR A 59 -15.68 -8.80 0.88
C THR A 59 -15.85 -9.56 -0.43
N ARG A 60 -16.66 -10.64 -0.43
CA ARG A 60 -16.98 -11.40 -1.65
C ARG A 60 -17.86 -10.62 -2.61
N GLY A 61 -18.84 -9.85 -2.11
CA GLY A 61 -19.69 -8.99 -2.93
C GLY A 61 -18.87 -7.91 -3.64
N ILE A 62 -17.97 -7.23 -2.91
CA ILE A 62 -17.08 -6.22 -3.51
C ILE A 62 -16.13 -6.85 -4.53
N ALA A 63 -15.59 -8.04 -4.23
CA ALA A 63 -14.71 -8.76 -5.14
C ALA A 63 -15.42 -9.15 -6.45
N ALA A 64 -16.68 -9.55 -6.38
CA ALA A 64 -17.50 -9.84 -7.56
C ALA A 64 -17.79 -8.58 -8.37
N GLU A 65 -18.21 -7.50 -7.71
CA GLU A 65 -18.56 -6.23 -8.36
C GLU A 65 -17.37 -5.61 -9.11
N LEU A 66 -16.19 -5.61 -8.48
CA LEU A 66 -14.98 -5.02 -9.04
C LEU A 66 -14.14 -6.00 -9.85
N SER A 67 -14.58 -7.25 -10.01
CA SER A 67 -13.81 -8.33 -10.64
C SER A 67 -12.39 -8.48 -10.06
N MET A 68 -12.26 -8.35 -8.74
CA MET A 68 -11.00 -8.40 -8.02
C MET A 68 -10.87 -9.69 -7.20
N SER A 69 -9.64 -10.05 -6.84
CA SER A 69 -9.42 -11.13 -5.88
C SER A 69 -9.91 -10.73 -4.48
N LYS A 70 -10.48 -11.69 -3.73
CA LYS A 70 -10.83 -11.49 -2.32
C LYS A 70 -9.65 -10.94 -1.52
N GLY A 71 -8.44 -11.43 -1.79
CA GLY A 71 -7.21 -11.01 -1.11
C GLY A 71 -6.88 -9.55 -1.34
N THR A 72 -7.05 -9.05 -2.56
CA THR A 72 -6.81 -7.64 -2.90
C THR A 72 -7.82 -6.73 -2.21
N VAL A 73 -9.12 -7.09 -2.23
CA VAL A 73 -10.17 -6.33 -1.54
C VAL A 73 -9.92 -6.29 -0.03
N HIS A 74 -9.59 -7.44 0.57
CA HIS A 74 -9.26 -7.51 2.00
C HIS A 74 -8.05 -6.64 2.35
N HIS A 75 -7.00 -6.65 1.51
CA HIS A 75 -5.83 -5.79 1.68
C HIS A 75 -6.17 -4.31 1.63
N ILE A 76 -7.02 -3.89 0.68
CA ILE A 76 -7.45 -2.49 0.52
C ILE A 76 -8.24 -2.05 1.74
N ILE A 77 -9.23 -2.84 2.16
CA ILE A 77 -10.07 -2.50 3.31
C ILE A 77 -9.21 -2.38 4.57
N HIS A 78 -8.37 -3.37 4.89
CA HIS A 78 -7.59 -3.35 6.12
C HIS A 78 -6.44 -2.34 6.12
N LYS A 79 -5.71 -2.18 5.00
CA LYS A 79 -4.49 -1.36 4.97
C LYS A 79 -4.75 0.10 4.62
N LYS A 80 -5.81 0.39 3.85
CA LYS A 80 -6.09 1.74 3.32
C LYS A 80 -7.33 2.39 3.94
N LEU A 81 -8.41 1.65 4.18
CA LEU A 81 -9.67 2.23 4.67
C LEU A 81 -9.82 2.14 6.19
N VAL A 82 -9.55 0.98 6.81
CA VAL A 82 -9.68 0.78 8.27
C VAL A 82 -8.62 1.60 9.03
N THR A 83 -7.36 1.61 8.57
CA THR A 83 -6.30 2.41 9.21
C THR A 83 -6.59 3.91 9.19
N ALA A 84 -7.23 4.42 8.14
CA ALA A 84 -7.60 5.83 8.02
C ALA A 84 -8.84 6.18 8.88
N ASN A 85 -9.83 5.28 8.94
CA ASN A 85 -11.09 5.50 9.65
C ASN A 85 -11.00 5.24 11.17
N CYS A 86 -10.02 4.48 11.65
CA CYS A 86 -9.80 4.25 13.09
C CYS A 86 -9.37 5.50 13.86
N VAL A 87 -8.96 6.58 13.18
CA VAL A 87 -8.58 7.84 13.82
C VAL A 87 -9.80 8.75 14.07
N HIS A 88 -11.00 8.42 13.55
CA HIS A 88 -12.20 9.28 13.62
C HIS A 88 -13.52 8.51 13.90
N SER A 89 -13.52 7.64 14.92
CA SER A 89 -14.75 7.28 15.67
C SER A 89 -15.96 6.66 14.92
N VAL A 90 -15.78 5.82 13.90
CA VAL A 90 -16.93 5.09 13.28
C VAL A 90 -16.76 3.56 13.24
N CYS A 91 -17.46 2.93 14.20
CA CYS A 91 -18.12 1.62 14.18
C CYS A 91 -17.29 0.31 14.05
N PRO A 92 -17.10 -0.45 15.16
CA PRO A 92 -16.48 -1.78 15.18
C PRO A 92 -17.25 -2.89 14.41
N GLY A 93 -18.54 -2.69 14.13
CA GLY A 93 -19.41 -3.74 13.56
C GLY A 93 -19.11 -4.12 12.10
N ILE A 94 -18.57 -3.19 11.31
CA ILE A 94 -18.19 -3.44 9.91
C ILE A 94 -16.92 -4.31 9.86
N CYS A 95 -15.98 -4.08 10.78
CA CYS A 95 -14.74 -4.87 10.90
C CYS A 95 -15.00 -6.35 11.23
N GLN A 96 -16.01 -6.67 12.04
CA GLN A 96 -16.31 -8.06 12.42
C GLN A 96 -16.83 -8.93 11.27
N ARG A 97 -17.42 -8.32 10.23
CA ARG A 97 -18.09 -9.03 9.14
C ARG A 97 -17.28 -9.10 7.84
N ILE A 98 -16.16 -8.37 7.78
CA ILE A 98 -15.19 -8.33 6.67
C ILE A 98 -14.03 -9.33 6.89
N ARG A 99 -13.95 -9.94 8.09
CA ARG A 99 -12.99 -11.00 8.44
C ARG A 99 -13.23 -12.29 7.64
#